data_AF-A0A7V3CUL1-F1
#
_entry.id   AF-A0A7V3CUL1-F1
#
_cell.length_a   1.000
_cell.length_b   1.000
_cell.length_c   1.000
_cell.angle_alpha   90.00
_cell.angle_beta   90.00
_cell.angle_gamma   90.00
#
_symmetry.space_group_name_H-M   'P 1'
#
loop_
_entity.id
_entity.type
_entity.pdbx_description
1 polymer ?
#
loop_
_entity_poly.entity_id
_entity_poly.type
_entity_poly.pdbx_seq_one_letter_code
_entity_poly.pdbx_strand_id
1 'polypeptide(L)'
;DQLITGSAVSVETNNYQPKHYIDINAGALYNSSKVWLGVTGKHLNQPNVSVIGQRERLPVFIGVHGGYRYVIESKGTNSNILTKYVAVSFNYRHQLMHDQLDLGFYYCHLPINIGLWYRGIPFKKYQGRPNNESLAILFGYEIPNKHLRIGYSFDLTISSLGVNNTFGAHELALVYELAQKSKYKSRKVLVTVPKF
;
A
#
# COMPACT_ATOMS: atom_id res chain seq x y z
N ASP A 1 -32.54 28.43 2.60
CA ASP A 1 -33.88 28.36 2.00
C ASP A 1 -35.03 28.07 2.98
N GLN A 2 -34.77 27.70 4.24
CA GLN A 2 -35.84 27.48 5.24
C GLN A 2 -36.52 28.76 5.75
N LEU A 3 -35.85 29.92 5.66
CA LEU A 3 -36.39 31.20 6.13
C LEU A 3 -37.40 31.84 5.15
N ILE A 4 -37.49 31.34 3.91
CA ILE A 4 -38.40 31.88 2.88
C ILE A 4 -39.63 30.98 2.68
N THR A 5 -39.53 29.68 2.95
CA THR A 5 -40.60 28.70 2.60
C THR A 5 -41.39 28.13 3.78
N GLY A 6 -40.99 28.37 5.03
CA GLY A 6 -41.75 27.98 6.22
C GLY A 6 -42.05 26.47 6.37
N SER A 7 -41.34 25.61 5.64
CA SER A 7 -41.55 24.15 5.67
C SER A 7 -40.76 23.48 6.81
N ALA A 8 -41.41 22.54 7.52
CA ALA A 8 -40.83 21.81 8.66
C ALA A 8 -39.71 20.83 8.28
N VAL A 9 -39.49 20.58 6.98
CA VAL A 9 -38.44 19.71 6.45
C VAL A 9 -37.75 20.40 5.26
N SER A 10 -36.42 20.37 5.23
CA SER A 10 -35.66 20.74 4.03
C SER A 10 -35.80 19.62 3.00
N VAL A 11 -36.53 19.86 1.92
CA VAL A 11 -36.52 18.95 0.76
C VAL A 11 -35.31 19.31 -0.10
N GLU A 12 -34.14 18.84 0.31
CA GLU A 12 -32.98 18.75 -0.59
C GLU A 12 -33.30 17.65 -1.61
N THR A 13 -33.72 18.02 -2.82
CA THR A 13 -33.87 17.05 -3.92
C THR A 13 -32.47 16.69 -4.40
N ASN A 14 -31.81 15.79 -3.68
CA ASN A 14 -30.46 15.31 -3.96
C ASN A 14 -30.48 14.36 -5.16
N ASN A 15 -30.72 14.91 -6.36
CA ASN A 15 -30.50 14.22 -7.64
C ASN A 15 -28.99 14.20 -7.97
N TYR A 16 -28.19 13.56 -7.12
CA TYR A 16 -26.77 13.33 -7.39
C TYR A 16 -26.62 12.24 -8.44
N GLN A 17 -26.21 12.65 -9.64
CA GLN A 17 -25.92 11.71 -10.71
C GLN A 17 -24.49 11.15 -10.56
N PRO A 18 -24.26 9.85 -10.81
CA PRO A 18 -22.93 9.29 -10.89
C PRO A 18 -22.07 10.07 -11.89
N LYS A 19 -20.90 10.52 -11.44
CA LYS A 19 -19.98 11.29 -12.27
C LYS A 19 -18.77 10.44 -12.63
N HIS A 20 -18.50 10.35 -13.92
CA HIS A 20 -17.33 9.68 -14.45
C HIS A 20 -16.30 10.72 -14.89
N TYR A 21 -15.03 10.44 -14.64
CA TYR A 21 -13.91 11.27 -15.07
C TYR A 21 -12.75 10.38 -15.45
N ILE A 22 -11.89 10.88 -16.34
CA ILE A 22 -10.66 10.21 -16.72
C ILE A 22 -9.55 10.70 -15.79
N ASP A 23 -8.78 9.76 -15.26
CA ASP A 23 -7.66 10.04 -14.36
C ASP A 23 -6.37 9.47 -14.96
N ILE A 24 -5.34 10.32 -15.05
CA ILE A 24 -4.05 9.98 -15.64
C ILE A 24 -3.01 9.84 -14.53
N ASN A 25 -2.37 8.66 -14.50
CA ASN A 25 -1.39 8.25 -13.50
C ASN A 25 -0.13 7.77 -14.21
N ALA A 26 1.04 7.99 -13.62
CA ALA A 26 2.32 7.51 -14.15
C ALA A 26 3.23 7.02 -13.01
N GLY A 27 4.14 6.11 -13.33
CA GLY A 27 5.13 5.63 -12.36
C GLY A 27 6.32 4.98 -13.02
N ALA A 28 7.42 4.90 -12.28
CA ALA A 28 8.65 4.24 -12.70
C ALA A 28 9.14 3.33 -11.58
N LEU A 29 9.69 2.17 -11.96
CA LEU A 29 10.26 1.19 -11.03
C LEU A 29 11.65 0.79 -11.51
N TYR A 30 12.65 1.04 -10.67
CA TYR A 30 13.95 0.43 -10.77
C TYR A 30 14.00 -0.80 -9.86
N ASN A 31 14.41 -1.94 -10.41
CA ASN A 31 14.44 -3.20 -9.68
C ASN A 31 15.70 -4.00 -10.03
N SER A 32 16.43 -4.38 -8.99
CA SER A 32 17.68 -5.14 -9.04
C SER A 32 17.61 -6.34 -8.08
N SER A 33 18.65 -7.16 -8.02
CA SER A 33 18.67 -8.36 -7.14
C SER A 33 18.64 -8.04 -5.65
N LYS A 34 19.09 -6.85 -5.24
CA LYS A 34 19.14 -6.42 -3.84
C LYS A 34 18.32 -5.18 -3.53
N VAL A 35 18.02 -4.34 -4.53
CA VAL A 35 17.39 -3.03 -4.31
C VAL A 35 16.19 -2.90 -5.24
N TRP A 36 15.13 -2.28 -4.74
CA TRP A 36 14.07 -1.74 -5.57
C TRP A 36 13.78 -0.31 -5.14
N LEU A 37 13.43 0.53 -6.11
CA LEU A 37 13.08 1.92 -5.91
C LEU A 37 12.05 2.30 -6.95
N GLY A 38 10.96 2.94 -6.53
CA GLY A 38 9.90 3.37 -7.42
C GLY A 38 9.33 4.71 -7.03
N VAL A 39 8.81 5.40 -8.03
CA VAL A 39 8.11 6.67 -7.90
C VAL A 39 6.77 6.57 -8.61
N THR A 40 5.75 7.18 -8.03
CA THR A 40 4.38 7.16 -8.55
C THR A 40 3.81 8.56 -8.48
N GLY A 41 3.30 9.07 -9.60
CA GLY A 41 2.47 10.27 -9.67
C GLY A 41 1.05 9.88 -10.02
N LYS A 42 0.07 10.27 -9.20
CA LYS A 42 -1.35 10.09 -9.51
C LYS A 42 -2.07 11.41 -9.66
N HIS A 43 -3.21 11.40 -10.35
CA HIS A 43 -4.04 12.57 -10.58
C HIS A 43 -3.32 13.68 -11.34
N LEU A 44 -2.48 13.30 -12.30
CA LEU A 44 -1.63 14.22 -13.06
C LEU A 44 -2.44 15.22 -13.90
N ASN A 45 -3.61 14.81 -14.36
CA ASN A 45 -4.55 15.66 -15.08
C ASN A 45 -5.58 16.36 -14.17
N GLN A 46 -5.47 16.20 -12.85
CA GLN A 46 -6.30 16.84 -11.81
C GLN A 46 -7.80 16.92 -12.18
N PRO A 47 -8.48 15.77 -12.39
CA PRO A 47 -9.87 15.77 -12.83
C PRO A 47 -10.79 16.51 -11.83
N ASN A 48 -11.85 17.14 -12.34
CA ASN A 48 -12.85 17.79 -11.50
C ASN A 48 -13.82 16.75 -10.93
N VAL A 49 -13.74 16.47 -9.64
CA VAL A 49 -14.53 15.46 -8.92
C VAL A 49 -15.79 16.02 -8.27
N SER A 50 -16.08 17.31 -8.43
CA SER A 50 -17.24 17.93 -7.78
C SER A 50 -18.57 17.26 -8.18
N VAL A 51 -19.38 16.94 -7.17
CA VAL A 51 -20.72 16.36 -7.30
C VAL A 51 -21.79 17.44 -7.50
N ILE A 52 -21.57 18.65 -6.96
CA ILE A 52 -22.50 19.80 -7.00
C ILE A 52 -22.22 20.78 -8.15
N GLY A 53 -21.44 20.37 -9.15
CA GLY A 53 -21.11 21.21 -10.31
C GLY A 53 -20.07 22.32 -10.04
N GLN A 54 -19.48 22.35 -8.85
CA GLN A 54 -18.39 23.26 -8.51
C GLN A 54 -17.06 22.81 -9.13
N ARG A 55 -16.01 23.61 -8.96
CA ARG A 55 -14.64 23.21 -9.35
C ARG A 55 -13.92 22.63 -8.13
N GLU A 56 -13.87 21.30 -8.07
CA GLU A 56 -13.11 20.57 -7.06
C GLU A 56 -12.13 19.66 -7.76
N ARG A 57 -10.87 20.10 -7.87
CA ARG A 57 -9.83 19.34 -8.56
C ARG A 57 -9.23 18.30 -7.63
N LEU A 58 -9.11 17.08 -8.12
CA LEU A 58 -8.45 16.03 -7.37
C LEU A 58 -6.96 16.39 -7.18
N PRO A 59 -6.44 16.43 -5.94
CA PRO A 59 -5.07 16.83 -5.69
C PRO A 59 -4.09 15.81 -6.28
N VAL A 60 -2.98 16.31 -6.82
CA VAL A 60 -1.87 15.44 -7.25
C VAL A 60 -1.36 14.66 -6.04
N PHE A 61 -1.16 13.37 -6.25
CA PHE A 61 -0.54 12.48 -5.27
C PHE A 61 0.85 12.10 -5.76
N ILE A 62 1.82 12.15 -4.87
CA ILE A 62 3.21 11.71 -5.14
C ILE A 62 3.56 10.63 -4.15
N GLY A 63 4.07 9.51 -4.65
CA GLY A 63 4.56 8.39 -3.85
C GLY A 63 6.00 8.04 -4.21
N VAL A 64 6.81 7.75 -3.20
CA VAL A 64 8.18 7.22 -3.36
C VAL A 64 8.30 6.00 -2.48
N HIS A 65 8.67 4.86 -3.05
CA HIS A 65 8.79 3.62 -2.31
C HIS A 65 10.05 2.88 -2.71
N GLY A 66 10.57 2.06 -1.82
CA GLY A 66 11.76 1.29 -2.12
C GLY A 66 12.18 0.41 -0.98
N GLY A 67 13.31 -0.24 -1.14
CA GLY A 67 13.87 -1.07 -0.11
C GLY A 67 15.12 -1.82 -0.55
N TYR A 68 15.67 -2.52 0.43
CA TYR A 68 16.87 -3.32 0.30
C TYR A 68 16.63 -4.72 0.85
N ARG A 69 17.06 -5.72 0.09
CA ARG A 69 17.02 -7.13 0.45
C ARG A 69 18.43 -7.66 0.63
N TYR A 70 18.68 -8.21 1.80
CA TYR A 70 19.89 -8.95 2.11
C TYR A 70 19.60 -10.46 2.05
N VAL A 71 20.19 -11.13 1.07
CA VAL A 71 20.05 -12.58 0.87
C VAL A 71 21.01 -13.30 1.82
N ILE A 72 20.46 -14.18 2.64
CA ILE A 72 21.23 -15.00 3.60
C ILE A 72 21.51 -16.36 2.98
N GLU A 73 20.49 -16.99 2.40
CA GLU A 73 20.61 -18.30 1.76
C GLU A 73 19.87 -18.35 0.44
N SER A 74 20.49 -19.04 -0.51
CA SER A 74 19.96 -19.31 -1.84
C SER A 74 20.27 -20.74 -2.24
N LYS A 75 19.34 -21.43 -2.90
CA LYS A 75 19.50 -22.78 -3.46
C LYS A 75 19.41 -22.79 -4.99
N GLY A 76 20.02 -23.81 -5.60
CA GLY A 76 20.03 -24.09 -7.03
C GLY A 76 21.37 -23.80 -7.71
N THR A 77 21.58 -24.37 -8.91
CA THR A 77 22.85 -24.35 -9.67
C THR A 77 23.41 -22.95 -9.95
N ASN A 78 22.58 -21.91 -9.83
CA ASN A 78 22.95 -20.48 -9.96
C ASN A 78 22.31 -19.60 -8.88
N SER A 79 22.01 -20.13 -7.67
CA SER A 79 21.39 -19.34 -6.59
C SER A 79 20.06 -18.66 -6.95
N ASN A 80 19.29 -19.25 -7.86
CA ASN A 80 18.07 -18.65 -8.40
C ASN A 80 16.86 -18.73 -7.45
N ILE A 81 16.90 -19.60 -6.43
CA ILE A 81 15.83 -19.77 -5.46
C ILE A 81 16.30 -19.21 -4.13
N LEU A 82 15.70 -18.11 -3.70
CA LEU A 82 15.98 -17.51 -2.39
C LEU A 82 15.25 -18.31 -1.33
N THR A 83 15.98 -18.88 -0.36
CA THR A 83 15.39 -19.65 0.74
C THR A 83 15.30 -18.83 2.01
N LYS A 84 16.24 -17.91 2.22
CA LYS A 84 16.31 -17.07 3.42
C LYS A 84 16.82 -15.66 3.09
N TYR A 85 16.08 -14.64 3.49
CA TYR A 85 16.49 -13.25 3.34
C TYR A 85 15.83 -12.34 4.38
N VAL A 86 16.46 -11.21 4.65
CA VAL A 86 15.84 -10.09 5.35
C VAL A 86 15.69 -8.92 4.39
N ALA A 87 14.65 -8.13 4.56
CA ALA A 87 14.46 -6.93 3.77
C ALA A 87 13.96 -5.76 4.61
N VAL A 88 14.42 -4.57 4.27
CA VAL A 88 13.89 -3.31 4.78
C VAL A 88 13.23 -2.58 3.64
N SER A 89 12.09 -1.96 3.92
CA SER A 89 11.24 -1.30 2.94
C SER A 89 10.80 0.05 3.49
N PHE A 90 10.53 0.99 2.60
CA PHE A 90 9.88 2.23 2.94
C PHE A 90 8.86 2.61 1.86
N ASN A 91 7.86 3.36 2.26
CA ASN A 91 6.86 3.92 1.37
C ASN A 91 6.44 5.30 1.89
N TYR A 92 6.79 6.33 1.14
CA TYR A 92 6.40 7.70 1.39
C TYR A 92 5.26 8.10 0.46
N ARG A 93 4.25 8.75 1.02
CA ARG A 93 3.09 9.29 0.30
C ARG A 93 2.89 10.75 0.68
N HIS A 94 2.68 11.58 -0.33
CA HIS A 94 2.32 12.98 -0.19
C HIS A 94 1.04 13.25 -0.97
N GLN A 95 0.04 13.80 -0.29
CA GLN A 95 -1.16 14.32 -0.94
C GLN A 95 -1.69 15.52 -0.17
N LEU A 96 -1.80 16.66 -0.86
CA LEU A 96 -2.24 17.93 -0.29
C LEU A 96 -1.36 18.32 0.92
N MET A 97 -1.94 18.46 2.11
CA MET A 97 -1.20 18.79 3.34
C MET A 97 -0.80 17.56 4.15
N HIS A 98 -1.06 16.35 3.64
CA HIS A 98 -0.83 15.10 4.37
C HIS A 98 0.39 14.38 3.82
N ASP A 99 1.33 14.11 4.74
CA ASP A 99 2.49 13.27 4.49
C ASP A 99 2.44 12.03 5.37
N GLN A 100 2.78 10.90 4.78
CA GLN A 100 2.83 9.63 5.45
C GLN A 100 4.08 8.88 5.03
N LEU A 101 4.79 8.32 6.01
CA LEU A 101 5.93 7.45 5.79
C LEU A 101 5.64 6.11 6.45
N ASP A 102 5.76 5.04 5.68
CA ASP A 102 5.63 3.67 6.17
C ASP A 102 7.03 3.03 6.10
N LEU A 103 7.44 2.36 7.18
CA LEU A 103 8.69 1.61 7.25
C LEU A 103 8.37 0.14 7.49
N GLY A 104 8.91 -0.72 6.64
CA GLY A 104 8.68 -2.16 6.67
C GLY A 104 9.97 -2.93 6.94
N PHE A 105 9.87 -3.98 7.75
CA PHE A 105 10.89 -4.99 7.91
C PHE A 105 10.29 -6.35 7.57
N TYR A 106 11.03 -7.17 6.85
CA TYR A 106 10.64 -8.52 6.48
C TYR A 106 11.74 -9.51 6.84
N TYR A 107 11.33 -10.63 7.41
CA TYR A 107 12.12 -11.83 7.55
C TYR A 107 11.44 -12.97 6.79
N CYS A 108 12.12 -13.48 5.77
CA CYS A 108 11.60 -14.54 4.92
C CYS A 108 12.49 -15.77 5.07
N HIS A 109 11.87 -16.88 5.45
CA HIS A 109 12.50 -18.18 5.54
C HIS A 109 11.50 -19.24 5.08
N LEU A 110 11.60 -19.66 3.81
CA LEU A 110 10.62 -20.55 3.19
C LEU A 110 10.31 -21.76 4.08
N PRO A 111 9.03 -22.10 4.31
CA PRO A 111 7.82 -21.52 3.69
C PRO A 111 7.24 -20.28 4.40
N ILE A 112 7.87 -19.78 5.47
CA ILE A 112 7.31 -18.75 6.36
C ILE A 112 7.87 -17.35 5.99
N ASN A 113 6.99 -16.36 5.96
CA ASN A 113 7.33 -14.95 5.84
C ASN A 113 6.74 -14.18 7.02
N ILE A 114 7.54 -13.30 7.64
CA ILE A 114 7.08 -12.43 8.72
C ILE A 114 7.42 -10.99 8.32
N GLY A 115 6.43 -10.11 8.44
CA GLY A 115 6.57 -8.68 8.18
C GLY A 115 6.18 -7.85 9.38
N LEU A 116 6.86 -6.73 9.58
CA LEU A 116 6.50 -5.70 10.53
C LEU A 116 6.50 -4.36 9.82
N TRP A 117 5.41 -3.61 9.94
CA TRP A 117 5.30 -2.27 9.36
C TRP A 117 4.94 -1.26 10.42
N TYR A 118 5.66 -0.15 10.42
CA TYR A 118 5.33 1.03 11.17
C TYR A 118 4.83 2.12 10.23
N ARG A 119 3.63 2.62 10.47
CA ARG A 119 2.97 3.66 9.67
C ARG A 119 2.95 4.97 10.45
N GLY A 120 3.69 5.95 9.97
CA GLY A 120 3.77 7.27 10.61
C GLY A 120 5.11 7.97 10.43
N ILE A 121 5.12 9.29 10.70
CA ILE A 121 6.34 10.10 10.74
C ILE A 121 6.60 10.50 12.19
N PRO A 122 7.52 9.84 12.92
CA PRO A 122 7.70 10.07 14.35
C PRO A 122 8.20 11.49 14.66
N PHE A 123 8.87 12.14 13.71
CA PHE A 123 9.48 13.46 13.89
C PHE A 123 8.67 14.64 13.35
N LYS A 124 7.59 14.41 12.57
CA LYS A 124 6.76 15.48 11.98
C LYS A 124 5.40 15.51 12.67
N LYS A 125 5.17 16.56 13.47
CA LYS A 125 3.90 16.81 14.14
C LYS A 125 2.96 17.55 13.20
N TYR A 126 1.76 17.02 12.99
CA TYR A 126 0.68 17.74 12.31
C TYR A 126 -0.26 18.31 13.37
N GLN A 127 -0.44 19.63 13.36
CA GLN A 127 -1.36 20.34 14.27
C GLN A 127 -1.20 19.97 15.76
N GLY A 128 0.06 19.79 16.21
CA GLY A 128 0.38 19.47 17.60
C GLY A 128 0.20 18.01 18.02
N ARG A 129 -0.27 17.11 17.13
CA ARG A 129 -0.42 15.67 17.40
C ARG A 129 0.74 14.85 16.80
N PRO A 130 1.22 13.78 17.48
CA PRO A 130 2.17 12.84 16.90
C PRO A 130 1.55 12.15 15.67
N ASN A 131 2.28 12.10 14.56
CA ASN A 131 1.84 11.41 13.33
C ASN A 131 2.20 9.91 13.40
N ASN A 132 1.76 9.23 14.46
CA ASN A 132 1.95 7.80 14.67
C ASN A 132 0.59 7.14 14.52
N GLU A 133 0.42 6.33 13.48
CA GLU A 133 -0.89 5.84 13.08
C GLU A 133 -1.08 4.40 13.55
N SER A 134 -0.27 3.47 13.04
CA SER A 134 -0.41 2.05 13.30
C SER A 134 0.88 1.25 13.18
N LEU A 135 0.87 0.08 13.82
CA LEU A 135 1.85 -0.99 13.63
C LEU A 135 1.12 -2.20 13.02
N ALA A 136 1.58 -2.68 11.88
CA ALA A 136 1.02 -3.84 11.23
C ALA A 136 1.98 -5.03 11.33
N ILE A 137 1.46 -6.17 11.74
CA ILE A 137 2.19 -7.44 11.76
C ILE A 137 1.65 -8.30 10.62
N LEU A 138 2.54 -8.89 9.83
CA LEU A 138 2.20 -9.77 8.73
C LEU A 138 2.80 -11.16 8.96
N PHE A 139 2.00 -12.17 8.69
CA PHE A 139 2.40 -13.56 8.64
C PHE A 139 2.01 -14.15 7.28
N GLY A 140 2.97 -14.71 6.57
CA GLY A 140 2.78 -15.35 5.28
C GLY A 140 3.24 -16.79 5.32
N TYR A 141 2.50 -17.65 4.63
CA TYR A 141 2.81 -19.05 4.46
C TYR A 141 2.70 -19.45 2.99
N GLU A 142 3.80 -19.90 2.42
CA GLU A 142 3.88 -20.37 1.04
C GLU A 142 3.80 -21.89 0.98
N ILE A 143 2.98 -22.42 0.06
CA ILE A 143 2.91 -23.85 -0.28
C ILE A 143 3.48 -24.00 -1.69
N PRO A 144 4.82 -24.19 -1.83
CA PRO A 144 5.47 -24.15 -3.13
C PRO A 144 4.92 -25.18 -4.13
N ASN A 145 4.57 -26.36 -3.62
CA ASN A 145 4.06 -27.49 -4.44
C ASN A 145 2.68 -27.21 -5.07
N LYS A 146 1.92 -26.25 -4.52
CA LYS A 146 0.56 -25.92 -4.97
C LYS A 146 0.45 -24.50 -5.55
N HIS A 147 1.56 -23.77 -5.66
CA HIS A 147 1.56 -22.37 -6.10
C HIS A 147 0.57 -21.49 -5.32
N LEU A 148 0.38 -21.80 -4.03
CA LEU A 148 -0.56 -21.15 -3.14
C LEU A 148 0.21 -20.40 -2.05
N ARG A 149 -0.19 -19.16 -1.77
CA ARG A 149 0.28 -18.36 -0.64
C ARG A 149 -0.91 -17.90 0.19
N ILE A 150 -0.76 -17.97 1.51
CA ILE A 150 -1.73 -17.50 2.48
C ILE A 150 -1.06 -16.42 3.30
N GLY A 151 -1.65 -15.24 3.34
CA GLY A 151 -1.20 -14.12 4.15
C GLY A 151 -2.25 -13.76 5.19
N TYR A 152 -1.79 -13.38 6.37
CA TYR A 152 -2.61 -12.78 7.42
C TYR A 152 -1.90 -11.54 7.94
N SER A 153 -2.64 -10.44 8.10
CA SER A 153 -2.13 -9.22 8.70
C SER A 153 -3.04 -8.74 9.82
N PHE A 154 -2.42 -8.09 10.79
CA PHE A 154 -3.10 -7.45 11.90
C PHE A 154 -2.54 -6.05 12.11
N ASP A 155 -3.41 -5.06 11.94
CA ASP A 155 -3.09 -3.64 12.08
C ASP A 155 -3.50 -3.16 13.48
N LEU A 156 -2.51 -2.82 14.32
CA LEU A 156 -2.71 -2.19 15.61
C LEU A 156 -2.65 -0.66 15.47
N THR A 157 -3.77 0.02 15.68
CA THR A 157 -3.81 1.48 15.72
C THR A 157 -3.16 1.99 17.02
N ILE A 158 -2.09 2.77 16.92
CA ILE A 158 -1.34 3.33 18.08
C ILE A 158 -1.73 4.80 18.33
N SER A 159 -2.41 5.45 17.38
CA SER A 159 -2.80 6.85 17.52
C SER A 159 -3.70 7.11 18.75
N SER A 160 -3.60 8.31 19.31
CA SER A 160 -4.30 8.78 20.53
C SER A 160 -5.84 8.70 20.44
N LEU A 161 -6.41 8.35 19.28
CA LEU A 161 -7.85 8.21 19.06
C LEU A 161 -8.32 6.73 19.05
N GLY A 162 -7.41 5.75 19.00
CA GLY A 162 -7.72 4.42 18.45
C GLY A 162 -7.57 3.21 19.36
N VAL A 163 -6.73 3.21 20.40
CA VAL A 163 -6.46 1.96 21.14
C VAL A 163 -7.68 1.43 21.90
N ASN A 164 -8.54 2.32 22.42
CA ASN A 164 -9.76 1.93 23.16
C ASN A 164 -11.00 1.73 22.27
N ASN A 165 -10.98 2.17 21.01
CA ASN A 165 -12.19 2.22 20.16
C ASN A 165 -12.09 1.35 18.90
N THR A 166 -10.88 1.11 18.38
CA THR A 166 -10.65 0.29 17.19
C THR A 166 -9.81 -0.91 17.62
N PHE A 167 -10.43 -2.08 17.82
CA PHE A 167 -9.80 -3.35 18.22
C PHE A 167 -8.79 -3.92 17.19
N GLY A 168 -8.19 -3.06 16.36
CA GLY A 168 -7.38 -3.39 15.20
C GLY A 168 -8.21 -3.82 13.99
N ALA A 169 -7.50 -4.12 12.90
CA ALA A 169 -8.07 -4.71 11.69
C ALA A 169 -7.35 -6.00 11.34
N HIS A 170 -8.12 -7.04 11.04
CA HIS A 170 -7.62 -8.35 10.62
C HIS A 170 -7.86 -8.52 9.12
N GLU A 171 -6.81 -8.83 8.36
CA GLU A 171 -6.94 -9.12 6.93
C GLU A 171 -6.40 -10.51 6.62
N LEU A 172 -7.10 -11.23 5.75
CA LEU A 172 -6.70 -12.54 5.24
C LEU A 172 -6.57 -12.46 3.72
N ALA A 173 -5.42 -12.85 3.20
CA ALA A 173 -5.11 -12.86 1.77
C ALA A 173 -4.85 -14.29 1.29
N LEU A 174 -5.45 -14.65 0.17
CA LEU A 174 -5.19 -15.91 -0.53
C LEU A 174 -4.69 -15.59 -1.94
N VAL A 175 -3.51 -16.09 -2.29
CA VAL A 175 -2.92 -15.86 -3.61
C VAL A 175 -2.61 -17.18 -4.27
N TYR A 176 -3.21 -17.41 -5.44
CA TYR A 176 -2.97 -18.58 -6.26
C TYR A 176 -2.31 -18.17 -7.58
N GLU A 177 -1.12 -18.72 -7.85
CA GLU A 177 -0.30 -18.34 -9.01
C GLU A 177 -0.43 -19.38 -10.13
N LEU A 178 -1.18 -19.03 -11.18
CA LEU A 178 -1.30 -19.82 -12.40
C LEU A 178 -0.15 -19.48 -13.36
N ALA A 179 0.99 -20.16 -13.22
CA ALA A 179 2.14 -19.95 -14.10
C ALA A 179 2.20 -21.02 -15.22
N GLN A 180 2.00 -20.60 -16.48
CA GLN A 180 2.36 -21.42 -17.64
C GLN A 180 3.87 -21.26 -17.90
N LYS A 181 4.62 -22.38 -17.95
CA LYS A 181 6.04 -22.34 -18.34
C LYS A 181 6.15 -21.82 -19.78
N SER A 182 6.53 -20.55 -19.94
CA SER A 182 6.88 -20.00 -21.26
C SER A 182 8.06 -20.76 -21.85
N LYS A 183 7.94 -21.20 -23.10
CA LYS A 183 9.01 -21.90 -23.85
C LYS A 183 10.21 -20.97 -24.16
N TYR A 184 10.04 -19.66 -24.04
CA TYR A 184 11.09 -18.69 -24.32
C TYR A 184 11.84 -18.30 -23.04
N LYS A 185 13.17 -18.36 -23.08
CA LYS A 185 14.06 -17.80 -22.04
C LYS A 185 13.97 -16.27 -22.07
N SER A 186 12.84 -15.72 -21.65
CA SER A 186 12.76 -14.32 -21.25
C SER A 186 13.71 -14.12 -20.08
N ARG A 187 14.48 -13.02 -20.08
CA ARG A 187 15.27 -12.59 -18.93
C ARG A 187 14.32 -12.59 -17.74
N LYS A 188 14.54 -13.49 -16.78
CA LYS A 188 13.71 -13.57 -15.57
C LYS A 188 13.81 -12.22 -14.86
N VAL A 189 12.77 -11.40 -14.98
CA VAL A 189 12.65 -10.18 -14.18
C VAL A 189 12.35 -10.67 -12.77
N LEU A 190 13.39 -10.79 -11.95
CA LEU A 190 13.25 -11.14 -10.55
C LEU A 190 12.64 -9.93 -9.85
N VAL A 191 11.34 -9.97 -9.55
CA VAL A 191 10.72 -8.94 -8.69
C VAL A 191 11.26 -9.14 -7.29
N THR A 192 12.02 -8.16 -6.80
CA THR A 192 12.75 -8.23 -5.52
C THR A 192 11.91 -7.77 -4.34
N VAL A 193 10.78 -7.13 -4.60
CA VAL A 193 9.81 -6.73 -3.59
C VAL A 193 9.40 -7.96 -2.77
N PRO A 194 9.44 -7.88 -1.42
CA PRO A 194 9.02 -8.97 -0.55
C PRO A 194 7.62 -9.47 -0.90
N LYS A 195 7.48 -10.79 -0.95
CA LYS A 195 6.18 -11.46 -1.03
C LYS A 195 5.76 -11.84 0.39
N PHE A 196 4.46 -11.77 0.68
CA PHE A 196 3.88 -12.38 1.87
C PHE A 196 3.05 -13.59 1.44
#